data_AF-A0A7H4LVT7-F1
#
_entry.id   AF-A0A7H4LVT7-F1
#
_cell.length_a   1.000
_cell.length_b   1.000
_cell.length_c   1.000
_cell.angle_alpha   90.00
_cell.angle_beta   90.00
_cell.angle_gamma   90.00
#
_symmetry.space_group_name_H-M   'P 1'
#
loop_
_entity.id
_entity.type
_entity.pdbx_description
1 polymer ?
#
loop_
_entity_poly.entity_id
_entity_poly.type
_entity_poly.pdbx_seq_one_letter_code
_entity_poly.pdbx_strand_id
1 'polypeptide(L)' 'MHYNHRYCFNPELLPALSPCGVRVSAQSDGIVEAVSQPELPCWHGVQGHPELMSRPDAPHPLFVAFLQAALNAPA' A
#
# COMPACT_ATOMS: atom_id res chain seq x y z
N MET A 1 1.64 -8.73 7.95
CA MET A 1 2.69 -7.75 8.29
C MET A 1 2.74 -7.57 9.80
N HIS A 2 3.73 -6.84 10.33
CA HIS A 2 3.63 -6.35 11.71
C HIS A 2 2.72 -5.12 11.74
N TYR A 3 1.90 -4.98 12.79
CA TYR A 3 0.93 -3.90 12.92
C TYR A 3 1.11 -3.20 14.26
N ASN A 4 1.12 -1.87 14.24
CA ASN A 4 1.14 -1.05 15.44
C ASN A 4 0.29 0.21 15.23
N HIS A 5 -1.02 0.01 15.10
CA HIS A 5 -1.99 1.06 14.87
C HIS A 5 -3.29 0.77 15.64
N ARG A 6 -4.10 1.81 15.88
CA ARG A 6 -5.42 1.68 16.53
C ARG A 6 -6.59 2.00 15.60
N TYR A 7 -6.32 2.75 14.53
CA TYR A 7 -7.33 3.17 13.58
C TYR A 7 -7.36 2.22 12.38
N CYS A 8 -8.57 1.92 11.92
CA CYS A 8 -8.82 1.18 10.69
C CYS A 8 -9.50 2.09 9.67
N PHE A 9 -9.33 1.78 8.39
CA PHE A 9 -10.02 2.49 7.32
C PHE A 9 -11.54 2.34 7.47
N ASN A 10 -12.29 3.44 7.35
CA ASN A 10 -13.74 3.40 7.32
C ASN A 10 -14.22 3.00 5.91
N PRO A 11 -14.86 1.83 5.71
CA PRO A 11 -15.34 1.39 4.40
C PRO A 11 -16.34 2.34 3.74
N GLU A 12 -17.05 3.16 4.53
CA GLU A 12 -18.00 4.17 4.02
C GLU A 12 -17.32 5.27 3.20
N LEU A 13 -15.99 5.43 3.32
CA LEU A 13 -15.22 6.39 2.51
C LEU A 13 -14.89 5.83 1.12
N LEU A 14 -14.98 4.52 0.90
CA LEU A 14 -14.59 3.88 -0.36
C LEU A 14 -15.38 4.39 -1.58
N PRO A 15 -16.70 4.61 -1.52
CA PRO A 15 -17.46 5.18 -2.63
C PRO A 15 -16.99 6.59 -3.04
N ALA A 16 -16.47 7.38 -2.10
CA ALA A 16 -15.93 8.71 -2.39
C ALA A 16 -14.51 8.66 -2.98
N LEU A 17 -13.72 7.64 -2.64
CA LEU A 17 -12.34 7.46 -3.11
C LEU A 17 -12.23 6.70 -4.44
N SER A 18 -13.18 5.78 -4.71
CA SER A 18 -13.18 4.97 -5.94
C SER A 18 -13.16 5.79 -7.23
N PRO A 19 -13.91 6.91 -7.37
CA PRO A 19 -13.84 7.78 -8.55
C PRO A 19 -12.48 8.43 -8.77
N CYS A 20 -11.67 8.59 -7.71
CA CYS A 20 -10.31 9.10 -7.82
C CYS A 20 -9.33 8.02 -8.30
N GLY A 21 -9.75 6.76 -8.48
CA GLY A 21 -8.92 5.64 -8.94
C GLY A 21 -8.38 4.76 -7.82
N VAL A 22 -8.65 5.08 -6.55
CA VAL A 22 -8.21 4.29 -5.38
C VAL A 22 -8.99 2.98 -5.31
N ARG A 23 -8.29 1.88 -5.06
CA ARG A 23 -8.84 0.54 -4.90
C ARG A 23 -8.31 -0.11 -3.64
N VAL A 24 -9.15 -0.91 -2.99
CA VAL A 24 -8.69 -1.84 -1.94
C VAL A 24 -7.90 -2.96 -2.61
N SER A 25 -6.64 -3.14 -2.23
CA SER A 25 -5.73 -4.13 -2.80
C SER A 25 -5.45 -5.29 -1.85
N ALA A 26 -5.67 -5.11 -0.56
CA ALA A 26 -5.68 -6.19 0.42
C ALA A 26 -6.69 -5.92 1.54
N GLN A 27 -7.34 -6.99 2.01
CA GLN A 27 -8.29 -6.96 3.11
C GLN A 27 -8.15 -8.25 3.92
N SER A 28 -8.26 -8.17 5.24
CA SER A 28 -8.24 -9.32 6.14
C SER A 28 -9.19 -9.06 7.31
N ASP A 29 -9.99 -10.07 7.69
CA ASP A 29 -10.96 -9.98 8.80
C ASP A 29 -11.86 -8.72 8.77
N GLY A 30 -12.22 -8.25 7.58
CA GLY A 30 -13.05 -7.06 7.40
C GLY A 30 -12.29 -5.73 7.46
N ILE A 31 -10.98 -5.74 7.71
CA ILE A 31 -10.11 -4.56 7.76
C ILE A 31 -9.39 -4.38 6.44
N VAL A 32 -9.40 -3.16 5.90
CA VAL A 32 -8.63 -2.81 4.69
C VAL A 32 -7.17 -2.64 5.08
N GLU A 33 -6.35 -3.57 4.60
CA GLU A 33 -4.93 -3.68 4.92
C GLU A 33 -4.05 -2.89 3.95
N ALA A 34 -4.51 -2.76 2.70
CA ALA A 34 -3.81 -2.00 1.68
C ALA A 34 -4.77 -1.39 0.66
N VAL A 35 -4.36 -0.24 0.14
CA VAL A 35 -4.98 0.44 -1.00
C VAL A 35 -3.94 0.73 -2.07
N SER A 36 -4.37 0.79 -3.32
CA SER A 36 -3.51 1.18 -4.44
C SER A 36 -4.29 2.01 -5.46
N GLN A 37 -3.54 2.68 -6.34
CA GLN A 37 -4.09 3.42 -7.47
C GLN A 37 -3.35 2.97 -8.73
N PRO A 38 -3.89 1.97 -9.45
CA PRO A 38 -3.15 1.28 -10.52
C PRO A 38 -2.74 2.15 -11.71
N GLU A 39 -3.36 3.32 -11.87
CA GLU A 39 -3.07 4.27 -12.94
C GLU A 39 -1.86 5.18 -12.63
N LEU A 40 -1.39 5.20 -11.38
CA LEU A 40 -0.24 5.99 -10.97
C LEU A 40 1.01 5.10 -10.75
N PRO A 41 2.21 5.59 -11.11
CA PRO A 41 3.44 4.86 -10.86
C PRO A 41 3.63 4.57 -9.36
N CYS A 42 3.59 3.29 -9.00
CA CYS A 42 3.81 2.80 -7.63
C CYS A 42 3.09 3.61 -6.52
N TRP A 43 1.79 3.81 -6.67
CA TRP A 43 0.96 4.40 -5.62
C TRP A 43 0.32 3.29 -4.77
N HIS A 44 0.86 3.09 -3.56
CA HIS A 44 0.40 2.06 -2.62
C HIS A 44 0.40 2.63 -1.19
N GLY A 45 -0.66 2.34 -0.44
CA GLY A 45 -0.74 2.56 1.00
C GLY A 45 -0.97 1.23 1.70
N VAL A 46 -0.22 0.96 2.77
CA VAL A 46 -0.37 -0.25 3.59
C VAL A 46 -0.54 0.14 5.06
N GLN A 47 -1.37 -0.60 5.78
CA GLN A 47 -1.64 -0.37 7.20
C GLN A 47 -0.57 -0.98 8.12
N GLY A 48 0.14 -2.00 7.60
CA GLY A 48 1.24 -2.67 8.29
C GLY A 48 2.60 -2.01 8.08
N HIS A 49 3.60 -2.59 8.73
CA HIS A 49 4.99 -2.14 8.76
C HIS A 49 5.89 -3.07 7.93
N PRO A 50 5.96 -2.90 6.59
CA PRO A 50 6.82 -3.72 5.73
C PRO A 50 8.33 -3.57 6.05
N GLU A 51 8.73 -2.45 6.65
CA GLU A 51 10.10 -2.16 7.07
C GLU A 51 10.62 -3.16 8.11
N LEU A 52 9.75 -3.63 9.00
CA LEU A 52 10.11 -4.61 10.03
C LEU A 52 10.29 -6.02 9.47
N MET A 53 9.91 -6.24 8.21
CA MET A 53 10.07 -7.51 7.50
C MET A 53 11.17 -7.47 6.43
N SER A 54 11.75 -6.29 6.17
CA SER A 54 12.83 -6.11 5.20
C SER A 54 14.19 -6.45 5.81
N ARG A 55 15.04 -7.17 5.10
CA ARG A 55 16.41 -7.52 5.53
C ARG A 55 17.44 -7.18 4.45
N PRO A 56 18.73 -7.00 4.79
CA PRO A 56 19.77 -6.67 3.81
C PRO A 56 19.90 -7.66 2.64
N ASP A 57 19.73 -8.95 2.91
CA ASP A 57 19.80 -10.05 1.94
C ASP A 57 18.44 -10.43 1.34
N ALA A 58 17.36 -9.89 1.90
CA ALA A 58 15.99 -10.15 1.48
C ALA A 58 15.16 -8.86 1.63
N PRO A 59 15.34 -7.87 0.74
CA PRO A 59 14.61 -6.62 0.81
C PRO A 59 13.12 -6.87 0.56
N HIS A 60 12.26 -6.16 1.31
CA HIS A 60 10.83 -6.34 1.16
C HIS A 60 10.37 -5.89 -0.24
N PRO A 61 9.53 -6.68 -0.96
CA PRO A 61 9.15 -6.39 -2.35
C PRO A 61 8.55 -5.01 -2.58
N LEU A 62 7.77 -4.48 -1.63
CA LEU A 62 7.21 -3.12 -1.73
C LEU A 62 8.28 -2.03 -1.86
N PHE A 63 9.40 -2.13 -1.13
CA PHE A 63 10.47 -1.14 -1.24
C PHE A 63 11.23 -1.29 -2.56
N VAL A 64 11.46 -2.53 -3.00
CA VAL A 64 12.09 -2.80 -4.30
C VAL A 64 11.24 -2.22 -5.43
N ALA A 65 9.93 -2.49 -5.42
CA ALA A 65 9.00 -1.97 -6.41
C ALA A 65 8.93 -0.43 -6.38
N PHE A 66 8.92 0.18 -5.19
CA PHE A 66 8.97 1.63 -5.05
C PHE A 66 10.24 2.24 -5.64
N LEU A 67 11.41 1.69 -5.33
CA LEU A 67 12.68 2.18 -5.88
C LEU A 67 12.77 1.97 -7.40
N GLN A 68 12.30 0.83 -7.91
CA GLN A 68 12.24 0.57 -9.35
C GLN A 68 11.32 1.56 -10.07
N ALA A 69 10.16 1.88 -9.48
CA ALA A 69 9.27 2.88 -10.03
C ALA A 69 9.88 4.27 -10.00
N ALA A 70 10.58 4.64 -8.92
CA ALA A 70 11.27 5.92 -8.81
C ALA A 70 12.40 6.08 -9.85
N LEU A 71 13.15 5.00 -10.12
CA LEU A 71 14.21 4.99 -11.13
C LEU A 71 13.67 5.13 -12.57
N ASN A 72 12.47 4.62 -12.83
CA ASN A 72 11.86 4.62 -14.16
C ASN A 72 10.82 5.74 -14.34
N ALA A 73 10.55 6.53 -13.30
CA ALA A 73 9.58 7.60 -13.37
C ALA A 73 10.07 8.68 -14.36
N PRO A 74 9.23 9.15 -15.29
CA PRO A 74 9.59 10.30 -16.12
C PRO A 74 9.85 11.51 -15.23
N ALA A 75 10.89 12.27 -15.56
CA ALA A 75 11.29 13.49 -14.87
C ALA A 75 10.24 14.62 -15.01
#